data_AF-A0A1Q9V1X8-F1
#
_entry.id   AF-A0A1Q9V1X8-F1
#
_cell.length_a   1.000
_cell.length_b   1.000
_cell.length_c   1.000
_cell.angle_alpha   90.00
_cell.angle_beta   90.00
_cell.angle_gamma   90.00
#
_symmetry.space_group_name_H-M   'P 1'
#
loop_
_entity.id
_entity.type
_entity.pdbx_description
1 polymer ?
#
loop_
_entity_poly.entity_id
_entity_poly.type
_entity_poly.pdbx_seq_one_letter_code
_entity_poly.pdbx_strand_id
1 'polypeptide(L)'
;MILDAVTPVTVSVAVVVTIGPVLPAMAEWAVLLLWPLAVLSACPPWGERWVPALVRSARRLTPSEQFTMSAPVRHAQELEQLHVRGLRVRVVAGGDVRGYGSRTILLGQDVIAQLRRRTLTGEQATARVGHQLGLLRSGATRWEPAVQAASWPWHLLASIRLPLLTPMLRAGWGLRGLYVPVLVYLAWVERNPFHVAAIVVLVLTYLVPRWGRSWAQGRLRLADAALAGTWLAGPFARWLLQVDPSPPMYERVYALGTAAAQAPEGPGSPGAGSAACAVAPWA
;
A
#
# COMPACT_ATOMS: atom_id res chain seq x y z
N MET A 1 -0.88 2.83 5.73
CA MET A 1 0.21 1.88 5.42
C MET A 1 1.31 2.39 4.48
N ILE A 2 1.07 2.94 3.29
CA ILE A 2 2.18 3.60 2.54
C ILE A 2 2.60 4.89 3.26
N LEU A 3 1.64 5.61 3.82
CA LEU A 3 1.87 6.66 4.81
C LEU A 3 2.68 6.23 6.03
N ASP A 4 2.67 4.94 6.37
CA ASP A 4 3.45 4.38 7.47
C ASP A 4 4.84 3.91 7.01
N ALA A 5 5.15 3.99 5.71
CA ALA A 5 6.40 3.53 5.11
C ALA A 5 7.26 4.69 4.58
N VAL A 6 6.65 5.77 4.07
CA VAL A 6 7.43 6.92 3.58
C VAL A 6 8.05 7.71 4.74
N THR A 7 7.32 7.91 5.85
CA THR A 7 7.86 8.53 7.08
C THR A 7 9.10 7.78 7.60
N PRO A 8 9.07 6.45 7.77
CA PRO A 8 10.25 5.73 8.19
C PRO A 8 11.37 5.76 7.16
N VAL A 9 11.16 5.68 5.85
CA VAL A 9 12.26 5.80 4.86
C VAL A 9 13.01 7.13 5.02
N THR A 10 12.26 8.21 5.23
CA THR A 10 12.84 9.54 5.33
C THR A 10 13.52 9.77 6.67
N VAL A 11 12.94 9.23 7.75
CA VAL A 11 13.60 9.11 9.06
C VAL A 11 14.81 8.15 8.98
N SER A 12 14.82 7.18 8.06
CA SER A 12 15.95 6.28 7.79
C SER A 12 17.15 7.02 7.24
N VAL A 13 16.94 7.79 6.18
CA VAL A 13 18.01 8.60 5.60
C VAL A 13 18.50 9.63 6.61
N ALA A 14 17.57 10.28 7.32
CA ALA A 14 17.86 11.19 8.41
C ALA A 14 18.75 10.59 9.49
N VAL A 15 18.33 9.46 10.06
CA VAL A 15 18.99 8.79 11.19
C VAL A 15 20.30 8.16 10.77
N VAL A 16 20.39 7.58 9.57
CA VAL A 16 21.65 7.08 9.05
C VAL A 16 22.65 8.23 8.89
N VAL A 17 22.21 9.40 8.43
CA VAL A 17 23.07 10.59 8.28
C VAL A 17 23.44 11.23 9.62
N THR A 18 22.56 11.22 10.63
CA THR A 18 22.82 11.88 11.92
C THR A 18 23.42 10.96 12.99
N ILE A 19 23.09 9.67 13.01
CA ILE A 19 23.54 8.69 14.01
C ILE A 19 24.71 7.84 13.49
N GLY A 20 24.89 7.72 12.17
CA GLY A 20 26.05 7.05 11.55
C GLY A 20 27.39 7.40 12.21
N PRO A 21 27.71 8.70 12.43
CA PRO A 21 28.96 9.13 13.05
C PRO A 21 29.12 8.79 14.54
N VAL A 22 28.04 8.40 15.22
CA VAL A 22 28.01 8.11 16.67
C VAL A 22 28.10 6.59 16.94
N LEU A 23 27.89 5.77 15.91
CA LEU A 23 27.98 4.32 16.03
C LEU A 23 29.44 3.87 16.08
N PRO A 24 29.76 2.76 16.78
CA PRO A 24 31.07 2.13 16.66
C PRO A 24 31.37 1.83 15.19
N ALA A 25 32.60 2.08 14.74
CA ALA A 25 32.97 2.04 13.32
C ALA A 25 32.49 0.79 12.56
N MET A 26 32.49 -0.39 13.19
CA MET A 26 31.98 -1.62 12.55
C MET A 26 30.46 -1.63 12.33
N ALA A 27 29.68 -1.03 13.24
CA ALA A 27 28.23 -0.90 13.13
C ALA A 27 27.84 0.18 12.11
N GLU A 28 28.64 1.25 12.00
CA GLU A 28 28.47 2.27 10.98
C GLU A 28 28.59 1.68 9.57
N TRP A 29 29.63 0.90 9.29
CA TRP A 29 29.79 0.21 7.99
C TRP A 29 28.66 -0.78 7.71
N ALA A 30 28.21 -1.53 8.72
CA ALA A 30 27.08 -2.44 8.57
C ALA A 30 25.80 -1.71 8.17
N VAL A 31 25.49 -0.57 8.82
CA VAL A 31 24.31 0.23 8.49
C VAL A 31 24.48 0.98 7.17
N LEU A 32 25.65 1.54 6.87
CA LEU A 32 25.87 2.31 5.63
C LEU A 32 26.00 1.44 4.38
N LEU A 33 26.48 0.20 4.48
CA LEU A 33 26.64 -0.69 3.32
C LEU A 33 25.51 -1.71 3.19
N LEU A 34 25.21 -2.46 4.26
CA LEU A 34 24.24 -3.56 4.16
C LEU A 34 22.83 -3.05 3.92
N TRP A 35 22.50 -1.86 4.42
CA TRP A 35 21.19 -1.26 4.24
C TRP A 35 20.90 -0.85 2.80
N PRO A 36 21.70 0.01 2.13
CA PRO A 36 21.46 0.31 0.72
C PRO A 36 21.61 -0.93 -0.15
N LEU A 37 22.50 -1.89 0.18
CA LEU A 37 22.55 -3.18 -0.53
C LEU A 37 21.24 -3.99 -0.36
N ALA A 38 20.65 -4.00 0.83
CA ALA A 38 19.35 -4.63 1.07
C ALA A 38 18.22 -3.93 0.29
N VAL A 39 18.24 -2.59 0.23
CA VAL A 39 17.25 -1.81 -0.55
C VAL A 39 17.45 -2.01 -2.05
N LEU A 40 18.70 -2.03 -2.54
CA LEU A 40 19.03 -2.27 -3.95
C LEU A 40 18.69 -3.70 -4.36
N SER A 41 18.95 -4.71 -3.52
CA SER A 41 18.52 -6.09 -3.78
C SER A 41 17.00 -6.26 -3.73
N ALA A 42 16.31 -5.37 -3.01
CA ALA A 42 14.85 -5.29 -3.00
C ALA A 42 14.26 -4.59 -4.23
N CYS A 43 15.08 -3.99 -5.10
CA CYS A 43 14.60 -3.45 -6.37
C CYS A 43 14.11 -4.57 -7.32
N PRO A 44 13.14 -4.28 -8.20
CA PRO A 44 12.70 -5.24 -9.21
C PRO A 44 13.85 -5.62 -10.15
N PRO A 45 13.93 -6.89 -10.60
CA PRO A 45 12.96 -7.97 -10.42
C PRO A 45 13.23 -8.89 -9.21
N TRP A 46 14.35 -8.72 -8.51
CA TRP A 46 14.83 -9.66 -7.50
C TRP A 46 14.07 -9.56 -6.18
N GLY A 47 13.78 -8.34 -5.72
CA GLY A 47 13.11 -8.10 -4.44
C GLY A 47 11.71 -8.72 -4.33
N GLU A 48 11.00 -8.84 -5.45
CA GLU A 48 9.63 -9.39 -5.46
C GLU A 48 9.54 -10.84 -4.97
N ARG A 49 10.65 -11.60 -5.03
CA ARG A 49 10.67 -13.00 -4.63
C ARG A 49 10.87 -13.17 -3.13
N TRP A 50 11.79 -12.42 -2.53
CA TRP A 50 12.26 -12.67 -1.17
C TRP A 50 11.68 -11.70 -0.16
N VAL A 51 11.49 -10.43 -0.54
CA VAL A 51 11.00 -9.39 0.37
C VAL A 51 9.61 -9.73 0.95
N PRO A 52 8.61 -10.23 0.20
CA PRO A 52 7.35 -10.65 0.81
C PRO A 52 7.52 -11.78 1.82
N ALA A 53 8.40 -12.74 1.52
CA ALA A 53 8.63 -13.91 2.37
C ALA A 53 9.31 -13.52 3.69
N LEU A 54 10.26 -12.59 3.63
CA LEU A 54 10.96 -12.10 4.80
C LEU A 54 10.08 -11.12 5.59
N VAL A 55 9.60 -10.03 4.98
CA VAL A 55 8.96 -8.92 5.74
C VAL A 55 7.57 -9.27 6.22
N ARG A 56 6.81 -10.00 5.41
CA ARG A 56 5.39 -10.28 5.69
C ARG A 56 5.12 -11.75 5.94
N SER A 57 6.17 -12.56 6.07
CA SER A 57 6.05 -14.02 6.18
C SER A 57 5.14 -14.59 5.08
N ALA A 58 5.18 -13.99 3.88
CA ALA A 58 4.26 -14.34 2.81
C ALA A 58 4.59 -15.72 2.26
N ARG A 59 3.64 -16.66 2.39
CA ARG A 59 3.80 -18.04 1.96
C ARG A 59 3.12 -18.32 0.62
N ARG A 60 3.43 -19.46 0.01
CA ARG A 60 2.69 -19.96 -1.15
C ARG A 60 1.29 -20.41 -0.71
N LEU A 61 0.34 -20.39 -1.65
CA LEU A 61 -1.00 -20.93 -1.41
C LEU A 61 -0.91 -22.43 -1.14
N THR A 62 -1.69 -22.93 -0.19
CA THR A 62 -1.92 -24.37 -0.06
C THR A 62 -2.82 -24.86 -1.20
N PRO A 63 -2.87 -26.17 -1.51
CA PRO A 63 -3.73 -26.68 -2.59
C PRO A 63 -5.21 -26.31 -2.44
N SER A 64 -5.73 -26.28 -1.21
CA SER A 64 -7.13 -25.91 -0.94
C SER A 64 -7.39 -24.42 -1.14
N GLU A 65 -6.42 -23.56 -0.78
CA GLU A 65 -6.47 -22.12 -1.04
C GLU A 65 -6.35 -21.82 -2.53
N GLN A 66 -5.47 -22.54 -3.22
CA GLN A 66 -5.30 -22.43 -4.66
C GLN A 66 -6.58 -22.80 -5.39
N PHE A 67 -7.25 -23.89 -4.99
CA PHE A 67 -8.56 -24.26 -5.55
C PHE A 67 -9.59 -23.15 -5.32
N THR A 68 -9.68 -22.63 -4.09
CA THR A 68 -10.63 -21.59 -3.71
C THR A 68 -10.43 -20.27 -4.49
N MET A 69 -9.18 -19.86 -4.69
CA MET A 69 -8.83 -18.60 -5.36
C MET A 69 -8.61 -18.74 -6.86
N SER A 70 -8.60 -19.95 -7.41
CA SER A 70 -8.32 -20.20 -8.84
C SER A 70 -9.30 -19.47 -9.75
N ALA A 71 -10.61 -19.60 -9.51
CA ALA A 71 -11.64 -18.97 -10.32
C ALA A 71 -11.58 -17.43 -10.23
N PRO A 72 -11.55 -16.79 -9.04
CA PRO A 72 -11.43 -15.33 -8.96
C PRO A 72 -10.17 -14.77 -9.63
N VAL A 73 -9.03 -15.44 -9.48
CA VAL A 73 -7.78 -14.99 -10.11
C VAL A 73 -7.84 -15.16 -11.62
N ARG A 74 -8.35 -16.30 -12.11
CA ARG A 74 -8.48 -16.57 -13.53
C ARG A 74 -9.43 -15.59 -14.22
N HIS A 75 -10.62 -15.37 -13.67
CA HIS A 75 -11.59 -14.44 -14.24
C HIS A 75 -11.08 -12.99 -14.28
N ALA A 76 -10.31 -12.58 -13.27
CA ALA A 76 -9.68 -11.26 -13.30
C ALA A 76 -8.56 -11.17 -14.36
N GLN A 77 -7.85 -12.27 -14.65
CA GLN A 77 -6.79 -12.32 -15.68
C GLN A 77 -7.30 -12.52 -17.11
N GLU A 78 -8.54 -13.01 -17.29
CA GLU A 78 -9.21 -13.13 -18.59
C GLU A 78 -9.53 -11.76 -19.19
N LEU A 79 -9.69 -10.73 -18.34
CA LEU A 79 -9.86 -9.35 -18.80
C LEU A 79 -8.53 -8.81 -19.33
N GLU A 80 -8.49 -8.55 -20.65
CA GLU A 80 -7.27 -8.11 -21.34
C GLU A 80 -6.61 -6.88 -20.69
N GLN A 81 -7.44 -5.93 -20.20
CA GLN A 81 -7.00 -4.72 -19.52
C GLN A 81 -6.33 -5.00 -18.16
N LEU A 82 -6.52 -6.17 -17.57
CA LEU A 82 -6.01 -6.58 -16.26
C LEU A 82 -4.99 -7.72 -16.34
N HIS A 83 -4.69 -8.22 -17.54
CA HIS A 83 -3.73 -9.31 -17.72
C HIS A 83 -2.31 -8.92 -17.27
N VAL A 84 -1.73 -9.72 -16.38
CA VAL A 84 -0.35 -9.57 -15.89
C VAL A 84 0.42 -10.86 -16.14
N ARG A 85 1.46 -10.79 -16.98
CA ARG A 85 2.28 -11.95 -17.35
C ARG A 85 3.09 -12.46 -16.16
N GLY A 86 2.98 -13.76 -15.88
CA GLY A 86 3.74 -14.42 -14.82
C GLY A 86 3.32 -14.00 -13.41
N LEU A 87 2.03 -13.72 -13.23
CA LEU A 87 1.43 -13.39 -11.94
C LEU A 87 1.76 -14.46 -10.88
N ARG A 88 2.23 -14.01 -9.72
CA ARG A 88 2.45 -14.83 -8.53
C ARG A 88 1.47 -14.43 -7.45
N VAL A 89 0.83 -15.41 -6.84
CA VAL A 89 -0.08 -15.16 -5.72
C VAL A 89 0.56 -15.73 -4.45
N ARG A 90 0.53 -14.96 -3.37
CA ARG A 90 1.06 -15.36 -2.05
C ARG A 90 0.05 -15.03 -0.97
N VAL A 91 0.13 -15.74 0.15
CA VAL A 91 -0.77 -15.55 1.29
C VAL A 91 -0.03 -14.90 2.45
N VAL A 92 -0.64 -13.89 3.06
CA VAL A 92 -0.17 -13.19 4.26
C VAL A 92 -1.20 -13.33 5.39
N ALA A 93 -0.75 -13.29 6.65
CA ALA A 93 -1.56 -13.63 7.82
C ALA A 93 -2.82 -12.76 7.99
N GLY A 94 -2.84 -11.53 7.49
CA GLY A 94 -4.02 -10.66 7.60
C GLY A 94 -4.08 -9.59 6.53
N GLY A 95 -5.24 -8.93 6.48
CA GLY A 95 -5.52 -7.80 5.59
C GLY A 95 -6.22 -8.18 4.30
N ASP A 96 -6.26 -7.24 3.37
CA ASP A 96 -6.90 -7.38 2.06
C ASP A 96 -5.93 -7.97 1.00
N VAL A 97 -6.45 -8.24 -0.19
CA VAL A 97 -5.72 -8.36 -1.45
C VAL A 97 -4.91 -7.09 -1.70
N ARG A 98 -3.60 -7.25 -1.95
CA ARG A 98 -2.67 -6.15 -2.22
C ARG A 98 -1.71 -6.50 -3.36
N GLY A 99 -1.57 -5.59 -4.32
CA GLY A 99 -0.51 -5.66 -5.33
C GLY A 99 0.87 -5.36 -4.74
N TYR A 100 1.87 -6.12 -5.16
CA TYR A 100 3.24 -6.06 -4.64
C TYR A 100 4.27 -6.24 -5.76
N GLY A 101 5.10 -5.22 -5.99
CA GLY A 101 6.03 -5.21 -7.11
C GLY A 101 5.31 -5.09 -8.44
N SER A 102 5.78 -5.80 -9.46
CA SER A 102 5.23 -5.80 -10.82
C SER A 102 4.38 -7.02 -11.13
N ARG A 103 4.59 -8.15 -10.44
CA ARG A 103 3.95 -9.43 -10.77
C ARG A 103 3.42 -10.22 -9.58
N THR A 104 3.37 -9.65 -8.38
CA THR A 104 2.97 -10.39 -7.17
C THR A 104 1.71 -9.81 -6.55
N ILE A 105 0.75 -10.65 -6.19
CA ILE A 105 -0.40 -10.29 -5.35
C ILE A 105 -0.26 -10.99 -4.02
N LEU A 106 -0.43 -10.23 -2.94
CA LEU A 106 -0.54 -10.73 -1.58
C LEU A 106 -2.02 -10.83 -1.22
N LEU A 107 -2.48 -12.03 -0.86
CA LEU A 107 -3.82 -12.32 -0.37
C LEU A 107 -3.77 -12.41 1.15
N GLY A 108 -4.59 -11.63 1.84
CA GLY A 108 -4.82 -11.89 3.26
C GLY A 108 -5.57 -13.20 3.47
N GLN A 109 -5.22 -13.93 4.53
CA GLN A 109 -5.97 -15.13 4.94
C GLN A 109 -7.44 -14.83 5.20
N ASP A 110 -7.76 -13.60 5.63
CA ASP A 110 -9.13 -13.14 5.87
C ASP A 110 -9.99 -13.18 4.60
N VAL A 111 -9.43 -12.82 3.44
CA VAL A 111 -10.16 -12.84 2.16
C VAL A 111 -10.51 -14.27 1.77
N ILE A 112 -9.57 -15.20 1.94
CA ILE A 112 -9.78 -16.62 1.68
C ILE A 112 -10.81 -17.18 2.65
N ALA A 113 -10.72 -16.83 3.93
CA ALA A 113 -11.68 -17.27 4.95
C ALA A 113 -13.10 -16.75 4.66
N GLN A 114 -13.24 -15.48 4.25
CA GLN A 114 -14.52 -14.88 3.87
C GLN A 114 -15.13 -15.57 2.64
N LEU A 115 -14.31 -15.87 1.63
CA LEU A 115 -14.78 -16.60 0.43
C LEU A 115 -15.23 -18.02 0.79
N ARG A 116 -14.50 -18.73 1.66
CA ARG A 116 -14.89 -20.07 2.14
C ARG A 116 -16.17 -20.04 2.98
N ARG A 117 -16.35 -19.00 3.80
CA ARG A 117 -17.56 -18.78 4.61
C ARG A 117 -18.73 -18.19 3.80
N ARG A 118 -18.54 -17.95 2.50
CA ARG A 118 -19.53 -17.32 1.60
C ARG A 118 -19.99 -15.93 2.05
N THR A 119 -19.21 -15.25 2.89
CA THR A 119 -19.47 -13.85 3.24
C THR A 119 -18.95 -12.90 2.17
N LEU A 120 -17.99 -13.35 1.36
CA LEU A 120 -17.51 -12.67 0.16
C LEU A 120 -17.91 -13.49 -1.06
N THR A 121 -18.54 -12.87 -2.06
CA THR A 121 -18.92 -13.57 -3.29
C THR A 121 -17.72 -13.77 -4.21
N GLY A 122 -17.81 -14.74 -5.13
CA GLY A 122 -16.77 -14.98 -6.14
C GLY A 122 -16.51 -13.74 -7.01
N GLU A 123 -17.55 -12.99 -7.38
CA GLU A 123 -17.43 -11.74 -8.13
C GLU A 123 -16.72 -10.64 -7.33
N GLN A 124 -17.06 -10.48 -6.04
CA GLN A 124 -16.39 -9.51 -5.18
C GLN A 124 -14.91 -9.85 -4.99
N ALA A 125 -14.59 -11.13 -4.81
CA ALA A 125 -13.20 -11.60 -4.75
C ALA A 125 -12.47 -11.33 -6.08
N THR A 126 -13.11 -11.60 -7.22
CA THR A 126 -12.58 -11.33 -8.56
C THR A 126 -12.32 -9.84 -8.74
N ALA A 127 -13.25 -8.99 -8.30
CA ALA A 127 -13.14 -7.55 -8.40
C ALA A 127 -12.01 -6.99 -7.52
N ARG A 128 -11.83 -7.51 -6.29
CA ARG A 128 -10.69 -7.16 -5.42
C ARG A 128 -9.35 -7.55 -6.03
N VAL A 129 -9.27 -8.74 -6.65
CA VAL A 129 -8.07 -9.17 -7.39
C VAL A 129 -7.85 -8.26 -8.62
N GLY A 130 -8.89 -7.99 -9.40
CA GLY A 130 -8.85 -7.11 -10.56
C GLY A 130 -8.37 -5.69 -10.23
N HIS A 131 -8.87 -5.11 -9.14
CA HIS A 131 -8.42 -3.81 -8.62
C HIS A 131 -6.90 -3.78 -8.38
N GLN A 132 -6.36 -4.85 -7.79
CA GLN A 132 -4.91 -4.94 -7.54
C GLN A 132 -4.12 -5.28 -8.81
N LEU A 133 -4.69 -6.03 -9.77
CA LEU A 133 -4.08 -6.25 -11.07
C LEU A 133 -3.95 -4.95 -11.86
N GLY A 134 -4.95 -4.06 -11.81
CA GLY A 134 -4.87 -2.72 -12.38
C GLY A 134 -3.70 -1.89 -11.80
N LEU A 135 -3.47 -1.99 -10.49
CA LEU A 135 -2.31 -1.38 -9.84
C LEU A 135 -0.97 -1.97 -10.28
N LEU A 136 -0.90 -3.30 -10.43
CA LEU A 136 0.30 -3.98 -10.91
C LEU A 136 0.63 -3.53 -12.34
N ARG A 137 -0.38 -3.47 -13.22
CA ARG A 137 -0.24 -3.07 -14.63
C ARG A 137 0.18 -1.61 -14.79
N SER A 138 -0.38 -0.71 -13.99
CA SER A 138 0.03 0.71 -13.99
C SER A 138 1.46 0.93 -13.46
N GLY A 139 2.09 -0.10 -12.86
CA GLY A 139 3.43 0.00 -12.30
C GLY A 139 3.50 0.74 -10.96
N ALA A 140 2.36 1.17 -10.40
CA ALA A 140 2.29 1.96 -9.17
C ALA A 140 2.81 1.21 -7.92
N THR A 141 2.91 -0.11 -8.00
CA THR A 141 3.41 -1.01 -6.94
C THR A 141 4.85 -1.48 -7.15
N ARG A 142 5.50 -1.07 -8.25
CA ARG A 142 6.85 -1.57 -8.64
C ARG A 142 7.88 -1.36 -7.54
N TRP A 143 7.82 -0.22 -6.86
CA TRP A 143 8.76 0.17 -5.79
C TRP A 143 8.32 -0.24 -4.39
N GLU A 144 7.14 -0.85 -4.24
CA GLU A 144 6.64 -1.30 -2.92
C GLU A 144 7.63 -2.22 -2.18
N PRO A 145 8.32 -3.18 -2.84
CA PRO A 145 9.29 -4.03 -2.17
C PRO A 145 10.50 -3.25 -1.64
N ALA A 146 11.03 -2.33 -2.44
CA ALA A 146 12.16 -1.49 -2.06
C ALA A 146 11.79 -0.56 -0.90
N VAL A 147 10.62 0.10 -0.98
CA VAL A 147 10.11 0.95 0.10
C VAL A 147 9.89 0.14 1.38
N GLN A 148 9.36 -1.07 1.27
CA GLN A 148 9.13 -1.91 2.43
C GLN A 148 10.44 -2.42 3.05
N ALA A 149 11.40 -2.85 2.23
CA ALA A 149 12.74 -3.20 2.70
C ALA A 149 13.37 -1.99 3.40
N ALA A 150 13.27 -0.80 2.78
CA ALA A 150 13.73 0.49 3.29
C ALA A 150 12.95 0.98 4.54
N SER A 151 11.83 0.35 4.90
CA SER A 151 11.08 0.70 6.11
C SER A 151 11.26 -0.33 7.23
N TRP A 152 11.91 -1.46 6.95
CA TRP A 152 11.97 -2.59 7.88
C TRP A 152 12.55 -2.24 9.26
N PRO A 153 13.72 -1.58 9.38
CA PRO A 153 14.34 -1.29 10.67
C PRO A 153 13.43 -0.47 11.57
N TRP A 154 12.62 0.40 10.98
CA TRP A 154 11.64 1.18 11.73
C TRP A 154 10.48 0.35 12.25
N HIS A 155 10.05 -0.66 11.51
CA HIS A 155 9.07 -1.61 12.02
C HIS A 155 9.65 -2.43 13.17
N LEU A 156 10.93 -2.80 13.13
CA LEU A 156 11.61 -3.44 14.26
C LEU A 156 11.69 -2.49 15.45
N LEU A 157 12.16 -1.25 15.25
CA LEU A 157 12.24 -0.25 16.33
C LEU A 157 10.87 0.07 16.92
N ALA A 158 9.82 0.20 16.09
CA ALA A 158 8.46 0.42 16.55
C ALA A 158 7.87 -0.78 17.31
N SER A 159 8.33 -2.01 17.00
CA SER A 159 7.94 -3.21 17.75
C SER A 159 8.56 -3.26 19.15
N ILE A 160 9.70 -2.60 19.34
CA ILE A 160 10.29 -2.35 20.66
C ILE A 160 9.45 -1.26 21.32
N ARG A 161 8.39 -1.67 22.03
CA ARG A 161 7.59 -0.76 22.86
C ARG A 161 8.51 -0.14 23.92
N LEU A 162 8.96 1.09 23.69
CA LEU A 162 9.67 1.90 24.68
C LEU A 162 8.63 2.72 25.46
N PRO A 163 8.06 2.19 26.57
CA PRO A 163 6.97 2.84 27.30
C PRO A 163 7.36 4.22 27.85
N LEU A 164 8.63 4.43 28.19
CA LEU A 164 9.13 5.66 28.80
C LEU A 164 9.24 6.85 27.83
N LEU A 165 9.29 6.60 26.52
CA LEU A 165 9.52 7.65 25.51
C LEU A 165 8.21 8.23 24.94
N THR A 166 7.07 7.57 25.10
CA THR A 166 5.81 7.96 24.45
C THR A 166 5.21 9.32 24.85
N PRO A 167 5.18 9.73 26.13
CA PRO A 167 4.63 11.05 26.49
C PRO A 167 5.60 12.20 26.16
N MET A 168 6.91 12.03 26.41
CA MET A 168 7.93 13.02 26.06
C MET A 168 8.06 13.20 24.55
N LEU A 169 8.04 12.12 23.76
CA LEU A 169 8.05 12.20 22.31
C LEU A 169 6.81 12.91 21.77
N ARG A 170 5.63 12.69 22.36
CA ARG A 170 4.39 13.41 21.97
C ARG A 170 4.48 14.90 22.27
N ALA A 171 4.99 15.29 23.44
CA ALA A 171 5.18 16.68 23.81
C ALA A 171 6.23 17.37 22.91
N GLY A 172 7.37 16.72 22.67
CA GLY A 172 8.39 17.20 21.73
C GLY A 172 7.86 17.31 20.29
N TRP A 173 7.00 16.39 19.87
CA TRP A 173 6.30 16.44 18.59
C TRP A 173 5.30 17.60 18.47
N GLY A 174 4.82 18.17 19.57
CA GLY A 174 4.00 19.39 19.54
C GLY A 174 4.85 20.63 19.27
N LEU A 175 6.07 20.66 19.81
CA LEU A 175 6.97 21.81 19.75
C LEU A 175 7.82 21.86 18.47
N ARG A 176 7.77 20.84 17.61
CA ARG A 176 8.50 20.75 16.32
C ARG A 176 8.46 22.01 15.45
N GLY A 177 7.36 22.76 15.47
CA GLY A 177 7.19 23.97 14.66
C GLY A 177 8.13 25.09 15.12
N LEU A 178 8.44 25.12 16.42
CA LEU A 178 9.37 26.06 17.02
C LEU A 178 10.84 25.68 16.76
N TYR A 179 11.13 24.39 16.57
CA TYR A 179 12.50 23.92 16.31
C TYR A 179 13.01 24.29 14.91
N VAL A 180 12.14 24.41 13.90
CA VAL A 180 12.56 24.81 12.54
C VAL A 180 13.28 26.16 12.54
N PRO A 181 12.70 27.28 13.03
CA PRO A 181 13.37 28.58 13.00
C PRO A 181 14.61 28.62 13.89
N VAL A 182 14.61 27.93 15.04
CA VAL A 182 15.80 27.81 15.91
C VAL A 182 16.94 27.10 15.18
N LEU A 183 16.65 25.97 14.52
CA LEU A 183 17.66 25.26 13.74
C LEU A 183 18.16 26.07 12.55
N VAL A 184 17.29 26.84 11.87
CA VAL A 184 17.70 27.75 10.79
C VAL A 184 18.65 28.84 11.30
N TYR A 185 18.34 29.43 12.46
CA TYR A 185 19.21 30.41 13.10
C TYR A 185 20.57 29.79 13.50
N LEU A 186 20.57 28.62 14.13
CA LEU A 186 21.80 27.93 14.52
C LEU A 186 22.62 27.51 13.29
N ALA A 187 21.99 27.04 12.21
CA ALA A 187 22.66 26.73 10.96
C ALA A 187 23.34 27.96 10.36
N TRP A 188 22.71 29.14 10.47
CA TRP A 188 23.23 30.40 9.98
C TRP A 188 24.44 30.89 10.78
N VAL A 189 24.37 30.83 12.11
CA VAL A 189 25.41 31.31 13.03
C VAL A 189 26.60 30.36 13.08
N GLU A 190 26.36 29.07 13.30
CA GLU A 190 27.41 28.08 13.55
C GLU A 190 27.96 27.47 12.26
N ARG A 191 27.28 27.66 11.12
CA ARG A 191 27.63 27.06 9.80
C ARG A 191 27.85 25.55 9.85
N ASN A 192 27.24 24.89 10.81
CA ASN A 192 27.44 23.48 11.06
C ASN A 192 26.48 22.64 10.19
N PRO A 193 27.00 21.72 9.34
CA PRO A 193 26.20 20.94 8.40
C PRO A 193 25.13 20.05 9.09
N PHE A 194 25.32 19.71 10.37
CA PHE A 194 24.34 18.93 11.13
C PHE A 194 23.01 19.67 11.30
N HIS A 195 23.01 21.00 11.42
CA HIS A 195 21.77 21.78 11.55
C HIS A 195 21.00 21.80 10.23
N VAL A 196 21.70 21.89 9.10
CA VAL A 196 21.10 21.79 7.77
C VAL A 196 20.44 20.42 7.59
N ALA A 197 21.14 19.34 7.95
CA ALA A 197 20.57 18.00 7.94
C ALA A 197 19.31 17.92 8.83
N ALA A 198 19.37 18.41 10.08
CA ALA A 198 18.23 18.42 10.98
C ALA A 198 17.02 19.19 10.43
N ILE A 199 17.23 20.34 9.77
CA ILE A 199 16.16 21.10 9.10
C ILE A 199 15.52 20.27 7.99
N VAL A 200 16.32 19.66 7.12
CA VAL A 200 15.83 18.83 6.01
C VAL A 200 14.96 17.69 6.54
N VAL A 201 15.42 17.00 7.58
CA VAL A 201 14.68 15.92 8.23
C VAL A 201 13.35 16.42 8.80
N LEU A 202 13.38 17.54 9.51
CA LEU A 202 12.21 18.13 10.14
C LEU A 202 11.16 18.52 9.08
N VAL A 203 11.58 19.20 8.01
CA VAL A 203 10.73 19.57 6.86
C VAL A 203 10.14 18.33 6.20
N LEU A 204 10.95 17.31 5.94
CA LEU A 204 10.50 16.06 5.34
C LEU A 204 9.44 15.38 6.18
N THR A 205 9.53 15.46 7.51
CA THR A 205 8.53 14.83 8.38
C THR A 205 7.13 15.46 8.25
N TYR A 206 7.00 16.67 7.69
CA TYR A 206 5.72 17.27 7.32
C TYR A 206 5.28 16.95 5.89
N LEU A 207 6.21 16.99 4.94
CA LEU A 207 5.91 16.77 3.53
C LEU A 207 5.53 15.31 3.25
N VAL A 208 6.23 14.38 3.90
CA VAL A 208 6.11 12.96 3.67
C VAL A 208 4.69 12.42 3.94
N PRO A 209 4.02 12.72 5.07
CA PRO A 209 2.62 12.32 5.26
C PRO A 209 1.68 12.91 4.20
N ARG A 210 1.91 14.15 3.76
CA ARG A 210 1.08 14.77 2.72
C ARG A 210 1.28 14.06 1.38
N TRP A 211 2.51 13.78 0.99
CA TRP A 211 2.83 13.01 -0.22
C TRP A 211 2.30 11.58 -0.12
N GLY A 212 2.42 10.93 1.02
CA GLY A 212 1.88 9.59 1.24
C GLY A 212 0.35 9.52 1.08
N ARG A 213 -0.39 10.55 1.53
CA ARG A 213 -1.84 10.69 1.28
C ARG A 213 -2.14 10.88 -0.19
N SER A 214 -1.46 11.82 -0.84
CA SER A 214 -1.63 12.09 -2.27
C SER A 214 -1.33 10.86 -3.12
N TRP A 215 -0.26 10.14 -2.80
CA TRP A 215 0.14 8.91 -3.49
C TRP A 215 -0.89 7.78 -3.28
N ALA A 216 -1.38 7.60 -2.05
CA ALA A 216 -2.42 6.62 -1.76
C ALA A 216 -3.71 6.91 -2.55
N GLN A 217 -4.14 8.18 -2.61
CA GLN A 217 -5.29 8.60 -3.40
C GLN A 217 -5.06 8.38 -4.91
N GLY A 218 -3.87 8.72 -5.42
CA GLY A 218 -3.50 8.47 -6.81
C GLY A 218 -3.57 6.98 -7.17
N ARG A 219 -3.07 6.11 -6.28
CA ARG A 219 -3.19 4.64 -6.45
C ARG A 219 -4.64 4.19 -6.50
N LEU A 220 -5.48 4.66 -5.58
CA LEU A 220 -6.91 4.29 -5.60
C LEU A 220 -7.57 4.68 -6.92
N ARG A 221 -7.32 5.90 -7.42
CA ARG A 221 -7.86 6.36 -8.71
C ARG A 221 -7.38 5.50 -9.89
N LEU A 222 -6.10 5.14 -9.93
CA LEU A 222 -5.57 4.26 -10.98
C LEU A 222 -6.20 2.86 -10.94
N ALA A 223 -6.41 2.34 -9.74
CA ALA A 223 -7.03 1.03 -9.54
C ALA A 223 -8.53 1.02 -9.91
N ASP A 224 -9.25 2.08 -9.55
CA ASP A 224 -10.66 2.27 -9.92
C ASP A 224 -10.82 2.45 -11.42
N ALA A 225 -9.95 3.25 -12.06
CA ALA A 225 -9.95 3.45 -13.50
C ALA A 225 -9.74 2.13 -14.26
N ALA A 226 -8.92 1.21 -13.71
CA ALA A 226 -8.73 -0.11 -14.30
C ALA A 226 -9.97 -1.00 -14.20
N LEU A 227 -10.83 -0.79 -13.19
CA LEU A 227 -12.10 -1.51 -13.05
C LEU A 227 -13.25 -0.85 -13.82
N ALA A 228 -13.22 0.47 -13.99
CA ALA A 228 -14.31 1.27 -14.56
C ALA A 228 -14.79 0.77 -15.94
N GLY A 229 -13.90 0.21 -16.77
CA GLY A 229 -14.22 -0.37 -18.07
C GLY A 229 -14.66 -1.84 -18.05
N THR A 230 -14.92 -2.41 -16.88
CA THR A 230 -15.17 -3.85 -16.71
C THR A 230 -16.45 -4.10 -15.91
N TRP A 231 -17.05 -5.28 -16.12
CA TRP A 231 -18.21 -5.73 -15.35
C TRP A 231 -17.93 -5.90 -13.84
N LEU A 232 -16.65 -5.87 -13.43
CA LEU A 232 -16.22 -5.98 -12.03
C LEU A 232 -16.46 -4.71 -11.21
N ALA A 233 -16.68 -3.56 -11.85
CA ALA A 233 -16.91 -2.29 -11.15
C ALA A 233 -18.13 -2.34 -10.20
N GLY A 234 -19.24 -2.96 -10.64
CA GLY A 234 -20.45 -3.11 -9.83
C GLY A 234 -20.25 -3.97 -8.58
N PRO A 235 -19.77 -5.23 -8.70
CA PRO A 235 -19.42 -6.07 -7.55
C PRO A 235 -18.43 -5.40 -6.59
N PHE A 236 -17.43 -4.68 -7.09
CA PHE A 236 -16.49 -3.93 -6.25
C PHE A 236 -17.15 -2.80 -5.47
N ALA A 237 -18.00 -2.01 -6.14
CA ALA A 237 -18.74 -0.91 -5.52
C ALA A 237 -19.66 -1.41 -4.38
N ARG A 238 -20.37 -2.52 -4.61
CA ARG A 238 -21.18 -3.18 -3.56
C ARG A 238 -20.35 -3.62 -2.36
N TRP A 239 -19.16 -4.17 -2.61
CA TRP A 239 -18.25 -4.56 -1.54
C TRP A 239 -17.72 -3.34 -0.76
N LEU A 240 -17.37 -2.23 -1.43
CA LEU A 240 -16.90 -1.01 -0.78
C LEU A 240 -17.93 -0.45 0.21
N LEU A 241 -19.21 -0.42 -0.18
CA LEU A 241 -20.31 0.02 0.70
C LEU A 241 -20.46 -0.85 1.96
N GLN A 242 -20.13 -2.15 1.88
CA GLN A 242 -20.20 -3.06 3.02
C GLN A 242 -19.06 -2.85 4.02
N VAL A 243 -17.90 -2.38 3.56
CA VAL A 243 -16.70 -2.27 4.39
C VAL A 243 -16.57 -0.89 5.04
N ASP A 244 -16.90 0.18 4.33
CA ASP A 244 -16.73 1.55 4.83
C ASP A 244 -17.81 2.49 4.26
N PRO A 245 -18.90 2.76 5.01
CA PRO A 245 -19.98 3.64 4.58
C PRO A 245 -19.68 5.12 4.84
N SER A 246 -18.46 5.59 4.52
CA SER A 246 -18.06 6.99 4.70
C SER A 246 -18.46 7.86 3.49
N PRO A 247 -18.75 9.17 3.69
CA PRO A 247 -19.06 10.11 2.60
C PRO A 247 -18.12 10.07 1.38
N PRO A 248 -16.78 10.07 1.51
CA PRO A 248 -15.88 9.98 0.36
C PRO A 248 -15.97 8.62 -0.36
N MET A 249 -16.43 7.56 0.32
CA MET A 249 -16.65 6.26 -0.31
C MET A 249 -17.87 6.27 -1.20
N TYR A 250 -18.93 7.01 -0.84
CA TYR A 250 -20.12 7.14 -1.68
C TYR A 250 -19.82 7.80 -3.03
N GLU A 251 -19.01 8.86 -3.06
CA GLU A 251 -18.58 9.49 -4.33
C GLU A 251 -17.83 8.50 -5.22
N ARG A 252 -16.94 7.69 -4.63
CA ARG A 252 -16.18 6.66 -5.33
C ARG A 252 -17.08 5.54 -5.87
N VAL A 253 -18.03 5.08 -5.05
CA VAL A 253 -19.03 4.08 -5.42
C VAL A 253 -19.93 4.59 -6.54
N TYR A 254 -20.34 5.86 -6.49
CA TYR A 254 -21.12 6.50 -7.54
C TYR A 254 -20.36 6.53 -8.85
N ALA A 255 -19.09 6.98 -8.85
CA ALA A 255 -18.25 7.00 -10.05
C ALA A 255 -18.06 5.59 -10.66
N LEU A 256 -17.80 4.58 -9.82
CA LEU A 256 -17.70 3.18 -10.26
C LEU A 256 -19.03 2.64 -10.78
N GLY A 257 -20.16 3.00 -10.16
CA GLY A 257 -21.50 2.61 -10.59
C GLY A 257 -21.87 3.22 -11.95
N THR A 258 -21.56 4.50 -12.17
CA THR A 258 -21.77 5.15 -13.46
C THR A 258 -20.94 4.52 -14.57
N ALA A 259 -19.70 4.11 -14.26
CA ALA A 259 -18.84 3.42 -15.22
C ALA A 259 -19.33 1.98 -15.49
N ALA A 260 -19.78 1.27 -14.44
CA ALA A 260 -20.35 -0.07 -14.58
C ALA A 260 -21.60 -0.10 -15.48
N ALA A 261 -22.45 0.94 -15.42
CA ALA A 261 -23.61 1.07 -16.31
C ALA A 261 -23.25 1.23 -17.79
N GLN A 262 -22.01 1.66 -18.09
CA GLN A 262 -21.49 1.80 -19.44
C GLN A 262 -20.67 0.59 -19.90
N ALA A 263 -20.37 -0.35 -18.99
CA ALA A 263 -19.55 -1.52 -19.29
C ALA A 263 -20.37 -2.63 -19.99
N PRO A 264 -19.75 -3.43 -20.87
CA PRO A 264 -20.41 -4.56 -21.51
C PRO A 264 -20.89 -5.60 -20.47
N GLU A 265 -22.07 -6.18 -20.71
CA GLU A 265 -22.65 -7.20 -19.83
C GLU A 265 -21.68 -8.38 -19.64
N GLY A 266 -21.35 -8.67 -18.37
CA GLY A 266 -20.43 -9.74 -18.01
C GLY A 266 -21.04 -11.13 -18.21
N PRO A 267 -20.20 -12.17 -18.39
CA PRO A 267 -20.66 -13.54 -18.56
C PRO A 267 -21.34 -14.04 -17.27
N GLY A 268 -22.67 -14.13 -17.31
CA GLY A 268 -23.45 -14.76 -16.24
C GLY A 268 -24.27 -13.83 -15.35
N SER A 269 -24.54 -12.58 -15.76
CA SER A 269 -25.66 -11.85 -15.15
C SER A 269 -26.96 -12.51 -15.62
N PRO A 270 -27.70 -13.25 -14.77
CA PRO A 270 -29.00 -13.77 -15.17
C PRO A 270 -29.87 -12.56 -15.48
N GLY A 271 -30.38 -12.49 -16.71
CA GLY A 271 -31.10 -11.33 -17.26
C GLY A 271 -31.96 -10.61 -16.23
N ALA A 272 -31.36 -9.61 -15.57
CA ALA A 272 -32.07 -8.61 -14.81
C ALA A 272 -32.48 -7.61 -15.86
N GLY A 273 -33.56 -7.93 -16.57
CA GLY A 273 -34.11 -7.03 -17.57
C GLY A 273 -34.26 -5.65 -16.96
N SER A 274 -33.55 -4.67 -17.51
CA SER A 274 -33.90 -3.24 -17.52
C SER A 274 -34.67 -2.73 -16.29
N ALA A 275 -34.27 -3.13 -15.08
CA ALA A 275 -34.61 -2.38 -13.89
C ALA A 275 -33.52 -1.33 -13.81
N ALA A 276 -33.70 -0.27 -14.61
CA ALA A 276 -33.13 1.01 -14.33
C ALA A 276 -33.43 1.28 -12.84
N CYS A 277 -32.45 1.04 -11.97
CA CYS A 277 -32.33 1.80 -10.75
C CYS A 277 -32.08 3.24 -11.20
N ALA A 278 -33.16 3.90 -11.61
CA ALA A 278 -33.33 5.30 -11.40
C ALA A 278 -32.95 5.53 -9.94
N VAL A 279 -31.76 6.09 -9.74
CA VAL A 279 -31.44 6.77 -8.50
C VAL A 279 -32.52 7.84 -8.39
N ALA A 280 -33.57 7.55 -7.62
CA ALA A 280 -34.59 8.52 -7.29
C ALA A 280 -33.83 9.74 -6.71
N PRO A 281 -34.01 10.95 -7.25
CA PRO A 281 -33.44 12.13 -6.63
C PRO A 281 -34.07 12.24 -5.24
N TRP A 282 -33.22 12.21 -4.21
CA TRP A 282 -33.64 12.37 -2.83
C TRP A 282 -34.13 13.82 -2.71
N ALA A 283 -35.46 13.99 -2.62
CA ALA A 283 -36.13 15.23 -2.25
C ALA A 283 -36.38 15.26 -0.74
#